data_AF-A0A926VLP4-F1
#
_entry.id   AF-A0A926VLP4-F1
#
_cell.length_a   1.000
_cell.length_b   1.000
_cell.length_c   1.000
_cell.angle_alpha   90.00
_cell.angle_beta   90.00
_cell.angle_gamma   90.00
#
_symmetry.space_group_name_H-M   'P 1'
#
loop_
_entity.id
_entity.type
_entity.pdbx_description
1 polymer ?
#
loop_
_entity_poly.entity_id
_entity_poly.type
_entity_poly.pdbx_seq_one_letter_code
_entity_poly.pdbx_strand_id
1 'polypeptide(L)'
;MINIRRYNSKLLNKPGVLYCGRGRTIEDLGLGNPFSHKPGIARFRVKTLAESLDCYQAWLHKLLKAYQKQQTRKLEGWERAYLRRVIKLAKDIDDGVVTDLMCFCIDLENYQPDDSKPYKCHTQILYEIALKIQ
;
A
#
# COMPACT_ATOMS: atom_id res chain seq x y z
N MET A 1 9.08 -2.00 -13.96
CA MET A 1 7.74 -2.60 -13.80
C MET A 1 7.77 -3.50 -12.58
N ILE A 2 6.91 -3.29 -11.59
CA ILE A 2 6.91 -4.07 -10.34
C ILE A 2 6.08 -5.35 -10.49
N ASN A 3 6.46 -6.41 -9.79
CA ASN A 3 5.62 -7.60 -9.66
C ASN A 3 4.78 -7.52 -8.39
N ILE A 4 3.45 -7.56 -8.48
CA ILE A 4 2.61 -7.75 -7.31
C ILE A 4 2.37 -9.26 -7.14
N ARG A 5 2.70 -9.80 -5.97
CA ARG A 5 2.65 -11.24 -5.70
C ARG A 5 1.75 -11.55 -4.52
N ARG A 6 1.21 -12.77 -4.55
CA ARG A 6 0.63 -13.37 -3.36
C ARG A 6 1.73 -13.60 -2.33
N TYR A 7 1.39 -13.42 -1.06
CA TYR A 7 2.27 -13.70 0.06
C TYR A 7 2.87 -15.10 -0.04
N ASN A 8 4.20 -15.15 0.02
CA ASN A 8 4.98 -16.38 0.07
C ASN A 8 6.07 -16.21 1.13
N SER A 9 6.03 -17.04 2.17
CA SER A 9 7.00 -16.97 3.28
C SER A 9 8.44 -17.19 2.82
N LYS A 10 8.68 -17.90 1.72
CA LYS A 10 10.02 -18.11 1.15
C LYS A 10 10.62 -16.85 0.51
N LEU A 11 9.78 -15.86 0.23
CA LEU A 11 10.17 -14.57 -0.32
C LEU A 11 10.33 -13.49 0.77
N LEU A 12 9.98 -13.79 2.02
CA LEU A 12 10.29 -12.91 3.14
C LEU A 12 11.82 -12.72 3.20
N ASN A 13 12.24 -11.47 3.35
CA ASN A 13 13.64 -11.05 3.42
C ASN A 13 14.46 -11.26 2.14
N LYS A 14 13.84 -11.62 1.01
CA LYS A 14 14.53 -11.59 -0.28
C LYS A 14 14.81 -10.15 -0.69
N PRO A 15 16.04 -9.83 -1.15
CA PRO A 15 16.34 -8.51 -1.70
C PRO A 15 15.33 -8.13 -2.80
N GLY A 16 14.88 -6.88 -2.78
CA GLY A 16 13.89 -6.37 -3.74
C GLY A 16 12.44 -6.77 -3.49
N VAL A 17 12.17 -7.67 -2.55
CA VAL A 17 10.81 -8.08 -2.21
C VAL A 17 10.32 -7.36 -0.96
N LEU A 18 9.23 -6.61 -1.10
CA LEU A 18 8.61 -5.89 0.00
C LEU A 18 7.23 -6.45 0.33
N TYR A 19 6.99 -6.75 1.60
CA TYR A 19 5.65 -7.10 2.08
C TYR A 19 4.84 -5.85 2.44
N CYS A 20 3.65 -5.74 1.85
CA CYS A 20 2.77 -4.56 1.98
C CYS A 20 1.61 -4.78 2.96
N GLY A 21 1.71 -5.72 3.91
CA GLY A 21 0.63 -5.99 4.85
C GLY A 21 0.68 -5.17 6.14
N ARG A 22 -0.24 -5.49 7.04
CA ARG A 22 -0.28 -4.95 8.42
C ARG A 22 0.60 -5.83 9.31
N GLY A 23 1.49 -5.18 10.06
CA GLY A 23 2.41 -5.73 11.07
C GLY A 23 2.13 -7.16 11.55
N ARG A 24 2.94 -8.13 11.10
CA ARG A 24 3.15 -9.45 11.71
C ARG A 24 4.56 -9.59 12.31
N THR A 25 5.56 -8.88 11.77
CA THR A 25 6.94 -8.87 12.29
C THR A 25 7.48 -7.43 12.40
N ILE A 26 8.63 -7.29 13.06
CA ILE A 26 9.32 -5.99 13.27
C ILE A 26 9.80 -5.39 11.93
N GLU A 27 9.99 -6.22 10.90
CA GLU A 27 10.40 -5.78 9.56
C GLU A 27 9.26 -5.20 8.71
N ASP A 28 8.01 -5.26 9.19
CA ASP A 28 6.87 -4.74 8.44
C ASP A 28 6.94 -3.21 8.35
N LEU A 29 7.12 -2.70 7.12
CA LEU A 29 7.09 -1.26 6.83
C LEU A 29 5.73 -0.61 7.18
N GLY A 30 4.72 -1.39 7.57
CA GLY A 30 3.43 -0.87 8.00
C GLY A 30 2.67 -0.18 6.87
N LEU A 31 2.74 -0.76 5.68
CA LEU A 31 2.06 -0.32 4.45
C LEU A 31 0.69 -0.99 4.25
N GLY A 32 0.22 -1.74 5.24
CA GLY A 32 -1.09 -2.39 5.17
C GLY A 32 -2.27 -1.42 5.16
N ASN A 33 -3.40 -1.88 4.62
CA ASN A 33 -4.66 -1.14 4.62
C ASN A 33 -5.15 -0.88 6.07
N PRO A 34 -5.33 0.38 6.51
CA PRO A 34 -5.89 0.70 7.83
C PRO A 34 -7.38 0.39 7.95
N PHE A 35 -8.11 0.15 6.85
CA PHE A 35 -9.50 -0.27 6.81
C PHE A 35 -9.60 -1.80 6.69
N SER A 36 -10.57 -2.42 7.38
CA SER A 36 -10.76 -3.87 7.31
C SER A 36 -12.18 -4.31 7.69
N HIS A 37 -12.77 -5.16 6.84
CA HIS A 37 -13.96 -5.93 7.16
C HIS A 37 -13.68 -7.23 7.92
N LYS A 38 -12.41 -7.63 8.08
CA LYS A 38 -11.99 -8.74 8.96
C LYS A 38 -11.53 -8.25 10.35
N PRO A 39 -11.91 -8.95 11.44
CA PRO A 39 -11.48 -8.58 12.79
C PRO A 39 -9.95 -8.58 12.88
N GLY A 40 -9.39 -7.77 13.78
CA GLY A 40 -7.95 -7.65 14.00
C GLY A 40 -7.51 -6.21 14.21
N ILE A 41 -6.23 -5.94 13.95
CA ILE A 41 -5.53 -4.68 14.28
C ILE A 41 -5.75 -3.55 13.26
N ALA A 42 -6.85 -3.57 12.50
CA ALA A 42 -7.16 -2.46 11.60
C ALA A 42 -7.48 -1.20 12.40
N ARG A 43 -7.09 -0.03 11.90
CA ARG A 43 -7.46 1.24 12.54
C ARG A 43 -8.95 1.51 12.39
N PHE A 44 -9.53 1.15 11.26
CA PHE A 44 -10.93 1.39 10.93
C PHE A 44 -11.63 0.08 10.56
N ARG A 45 -12.79 -0.14 11.18
CA ARG A 45 -13.67 -1.27 10.92
C ARG A 45 -14.69 -0.87 9.86
N VAL A 46 -14.81 -1.67 8.82
CA VAL A 46 -15.82 -1.51 7.75
C VAL A 46 -16.61 -2.80 7.56
N LYS A 47 -17.67 -2.79 6.76
CA LYS A 47 -18.59 -3.94 6.63
C LYS A 47 -18.16 -4.92 5.55
N THR A 48 -17.57 -4.42 4.46
CA THR A 48 -17.27 -5.25 3.27
C THR A 48 -15.85 -5.09 2.75
N LEU A 49 -15.40 -6.02 1.90
CA LEU A 49 -14.13 -5.89 1.20
C LEU A 49 -14.13 -4.68 0.25
N ALA A 50 -15.21 -4.47 -0.50
CA ALA A 50 -15.33 -3.33 -1.40
C ALA A 50 -15.16 -2.00 -0.65
N GLU A 51 -15.93 -1.80 0.43
CA GLU A 51 -15.82 -0.62 1.29
C GLU A 51 -14.39 -0.44 1.85
N SER A 52 -13.72 -1.55 2.19
CA SER A 52 -12.34 -1.51 2.66
C SER A 52 -11.35 -1.01 1.60
N LEU A 53 -11.59 -1.30 0.32
CA LEU A 53 -10.76 -0.84 -0.79
C LEU A 53 -11.09 0.61 -1.15
N ASP A 54 -12.38 0.94 -1.23
CA ASP A 54 -12.86 2.29 -1.54
C ASP A 54 -12.38 3.32 -0.50
N CYS A 55 -12.56 3.02 0.79
CA CYS A 55 -12.06 3.89 1.86
C CYS A 55 -10.54 4.03 1.82
N TYR A 56 -9.82 2.95 1.51
CA TYR A 56 -8.36 2.99 1.42
C TYR A 56 -7.87 3.84 0.26
N GLN A 57 -8.47 3.68 -0.92
CA GLN A 57 -8.17 4.49 -2.09
C GLN A 57 -8.44 5.97 -1.81
N ALA A 58 -9.64 6.32 -1.34
CA ALA A 58 -9.99 7.70 -1.00
C ALA A 58 -9.04 8.31 0.03
N TRP A 59 -8.67 7.53 1.05
CA TRP A 59 -7.71 7.96 2.07
C TRP A 59 -6.30 8.17 1.51
N LEU A 60 -5.77 7.27 0.69
CA LEU A 60 -4.47 7.47 0.06
C LEU A 60 -4.46 8.68 -0.87
N HIS A 61 -5.53 8.94 -1.62
CA HIS A 61 -5.65 10.16 -2.42
C HIS A 61 -5.69 11.43 -1.57
N LYS A 62 -6.32 11.40 -0.38
CA LYS A 62 -6.22 12.50 0.60
C LYS A 62 -4.75 12.74 0.98
N LEU A 63 -3.97 11.68 1.26
CA LEU A 63 -2.55 11.81 1.61
C LEU A 63 -1.73 12.37 0.44
N LEU A 64 -1.92 11.84 -0.76
CA LEU A 64 -1.24 12.29 -1.98
C LEU A 64 -1.50 13.77 -2.25
N LYS A 65 -2.78 14.20 -2.17
CA LYS A 65 -3.15 15.61 -2.35
C LYS A 65 -2.50 16.50 -1.29
N ALA A 66 -2.42 16.04 -0.04
CA ALA A 66 -1.74 16.78 1.01
C ALA A 66 -0.22 16.88 0.76
N TYR A 67 0.40 15.83 0.21
CA TYR A 67 1.79 15.83 -0.20
C TYR A 67 2.05 16.84 -1.33
N GLN A 68 1.33 16.72 -2.45
CA GLN A 68 1.47 17.58 -3.63
C GLN A 68 1.25 19.06 -3.33
N LYS A 69 0.33 19.38 -2.40
CA LYS A 69 0.06 20.76 -1.97
C LYS A 69 0.98 21.26 -0.86
N GLN A 70 1.96 20.47 -0.42
CA GLN A 70 2.84 20.78 0.73
C GLN A 70 2.06 21.07 2.03
N GLN A 71 0.93 20.37 2.24
CA GLN A 71 0.04 20.53 3.39
C GLN A 71 0.10 19.35 4.35
N THR A 72 1.18 18.57 4.34
CA THR A 72 1.34 17.36 5.18
C THR A 72 1.24 17.64 6.68
N ARG A 73 1.50 18.88 7.13
CA ARG A 73 1.27 19.32 8.52
C ARG A 73 -0.18 19.22 9.01
N LYS A 74 -1.15 19.20 8.09
CA LYS A 74 -2.60 19.06 8.42
C LYS A 74 -3.03 17.60 8.63
N LEU A 75 -2.18 16.63 8.27
CA LEU A 75 -2.45 15.21 8.46
C LEU A 75 -2.22 14.81 9.93
N GLU A 76 -2.88 13.76 10.40
CA GLU A 76 -2.60 13.20 11.73
C GLU A 76 -1.19 12.59 11.81
N GLY A 77 -0.65 12.44 13.02
CA GLY A 77 0.73 11.93 13.21
C GLY A 77 1.01 10.59 12.53
N TRP A 78 0.07 9.64 12.66
CA TRP A 78 0.18 8.32 12.02
C TRP A 78 -0.01 8.38 10.50
N GLU A 79 -0.85 9.30 9.98
CA GLU A 79 -1.01 9.53 8.54
C GLU A 79 0.29 10.06 7.93
N ARG A 80 0.97 10.99 8.62
CA ARG A 80 2.29 11.48 8.21
C ARG A 80 3.33 10.36 8.21
N ALA A 81 3.34 9.51 9.24
CA ALA A 81 4.24 8.37 9.30
C ALA A 81 3.98 7.38 8.16
N TYR A 82 2.71 7.10 7.85
CA TYR A 82 2.32 6.26 6.73
C TYR A 82 2.76 6.89 5.40
N LEU A 83 2.44 8.16 5.16
CA LEU A 83 2.83 8.88 3.94
C LEU A 83 4.35 8.86 3.72
N ARG A 84 5.17 9.04 4.76
CA ARG A 84 6.64 8.93 4.66
C ARG A 84 7.09 7.57 4.14
N ARG A 85 6.41 6.49 4.56
CA ARG A 85 6.69 5.13 4.08
C ARG A 85 6.27 4.96 2.62
N VAL A 86 5.14 5.53 2.21
CA VAL A 86 4.72 5.52 0.79
C VAL A 86 5.69 6.31 -0.08
N ILE A 87 6.19 7.47 0.39
CA ILE A 87 7.20 8.25 -0.33
C ILE A 87 8.51 7.46 -0.44
N LYS A 88 8.95 6.81 0.64
CA LYS A 88 10.12 5.92 0.60
C LYS A 88 9.90 4.80 -0.41
N LEU A 89 8.74 4.15 -0.39
CA LEU A 89 8.39 3.11 -1.36
C LEU A 89 8.49 3.64 -2.80
N ALA A 90 7.93 4.81 -3.10
CA ALA A 90 8.00 5.40 -4.43
C ALA A 90 9.44 5.59 -4.91
N LYS A 91 10.32 6.09 -4.03
CA LYS A 91 11.76 6.22 -4.32
C LYS A 91 12.45 4.87 -4.52
N ASP A 92 12.22 3.93 -3.62
CA ASP A 92 12.84 2.60 -3.72
C ASP A 92 12.40 1.85 -4.99
N ILE A 93 11.20 2.12 -5.51
CA ILE A 93 10.73 1.60 -6.80
C ILE A 93 11.45 2.28 -7.97
N ASP A 94 11.58 3.61 -7.91
CA ASP A 94 12.26 4.41 -8.95
C ASP A 94 13.74 4.05 -9.06
N ASP A 95 14.41 3.86 -7.92
CA ASP A 95 15.80 3.45 -7.80
C ASP A 95 16.03 1.95 -8.17
N GLY A 96 14.96 1.21 -8.48
CA GLY A 96 15.03 -0.23 -8.78
C GLY A 96 15.39 -1.11 -7.58
N VAL A 97 15.36 -0.55 -6.36
CA VAL A 97 15.63 -1.28 -5.11
C VAL A 97 14.50 -2.26 -4.80
N VAL A 98 13.24 -1.89 -5.05
CA VAL A 98 12.07 -2.76 -4.88
C VAL A 98 11.56 -3.23 -6.24
N THR A 99 11.61 -4.55 -6.45
CA THR A 99 11.17 -5.22 -7.68
C THR A 99 9.84 -5.95 -7.51
N ASP A 100 9.46 -6.26 -6.27
CA ASP A 100 8.28 -7.08 -5.97
C ASP A 100 7.53 -6.56 -4.73
N LEU A 101 6.21 -6.47 -4.82
CA LEU A 101 5.31 -6.16 -3.71
C LEU A 101 4.48 -7.40 -3.36
N MET A 102 4.49 -7.81 -2.10
CA MET A 102 3.75 -8.97 -1.62
C MET A 102 2.53 -8.58 -0.79
N CYS A 103 1.43 -9.29 -1.00
CA CYS A 103 0.18 -9.09 -0.28
C CYS A 103 -0.51 -10.42 0.06
N PHE A 104 -1.24 -10.46 1.17
CA PHE A 104 -2.08 -11.61 1.52
C PHE A 104 -3.38 -11.70 0.71
N CYS A 105 -3.80 -10.59 0.08
CA CYS A 105 -4.98 -10.57 -0.79
C CYS A 105 -4.69 -11.38 -2.08
N ILE A 106 -5.69 -12.07 -2.58
CA ILE A 106 -5.57 -13.16 -3.56
C ILE A 106 -5.79 -12.60 -4.99
N ASP A 107 -5.06 -13.13 -5.98
CA ASP A 107 -5.03 -12.82 -7.43
C ASP A 107 -4.38 -11.52 -7.90
N LEU A 108 -3.05 -11.49 -8.02
CA LEU A 108 -2.30 -10.25 -8.25
C LEU A 108 -1.09 -10.32 -9.19
N GLU A 109 -0.74 -11.48 -9.75
CA GLU A 109 0.49 -11.60 -10.57
C GLU A 109 0.50 -10.62 -11.74
N ASN A 110 1.60 -9.88 -11.89
CA ASN A 110 1.88 -8.96 -12.99
C ASN A 110 0.86 -7.82 -13.17
N TYR A 111 0.24 -7.34 -12.08
CA TYR A 111 -0.68 -6.21 -12.13
C TYR A 111 -0.05 -4.94 -12.73
N GLN A 112 -0.74 -4.36 -13.72
CA GLN A 112 -0.51 -3.00 -14.22
C GLN A 112 -1.68 -2.10 -13.82
N PRO A 113 -1.43 -0.96 -13.15
CA PRO A 113 -2.42 0.10 -12.97
C PRO A 113 -3.06 0.54 -14.29
N ASP A 114 -4.39 0.60 -14.32
CA ASP A 114 -5.21 0.99 -15.46
C ASP A 114 -6.56 1.49 -14.92
N ASP A 115 -6.97 2.69 -15.33
CA ASP A 115 -8.19 3.34 -14.85
C ASP A 115 -9.46 2.54 -15.16
N SER A 116 -9.41 1.59 -16.10
CA SER A 116 -10.54 0.73 -16.48
C SER A 116 -10.70 -0.53 -15.61
N LYS A 117 -9.71 -0.87 -14.79
CA LYS A 117 -9.69 -2.14 -14.03
C LYS A 117 -10.00 -1.92 -12.55
N PRO A 118 -11.00 -2.60 -11.98
CA PRO A 118 -11.25 -2.52 -10.55
C PRO A 118 -10.08 -3.13 -9.76
N TYR A 119 -9.66 -2.46 -8.69
CA TYR A 119 -8.67 -3.03 -7.78
C TYR A 119 -9.24 -4.25 -7.06
N LYS A 120 -8.43 -5.31 -7.01
CA LYS A 120 -8.71 -6.55 -6.29
C LYS A 120 -8.02 -6.57 -4.92
N CYS A 121 -7.00 -5.74 -4.71
CA CYS A 121 -6.36 -5.60 -3.39
C CYS A 121 -5.82 -4.20 -3.09
N HIS A 122 -5.48 -3.99 -1.82
CA HIS A 122 -4.89 -2.73 -1.36
C HIS A 122 -3.48 -2.49 -1.91
N THR A 123 -2.69 -3.52 -2.19
CA THR A 123 -1.32 -3.35 -2.72
C THR A 123 -1.33 -2.79 -4.14
N GLN A 124 -2.35 -3.09 -4.94
CA GLN A 124 -2.54 -2.48 -6.26
C GLN A 124 -2.80 -0.97 -6.14
N ILE A 125 -3.70 -0.59 -5.23
CA ILE A 125 -4.00 0.82 -4.92
C ILE A 125 -2.73 1.52 -4.41
N LEU A 126 -1.99 0.89 -3.50
CA LEU A 126 -0.76 1.43 -2.95
C LEU A 126 0.30 1.67 -4.03
N TYR A 127 0.49 0.69 -4.93
CA TYR A 127 1.46 0.80 -6.03
C TYR A 127 1.11 1.95 -6.95
N GLU A 128 -0.16 2.08 -7.35
CA GLU A 128 -0.57 3.21 -8.19
C GLU A 128 -0.30 4.57 -7.53
N ILE A 129 -0.59 4.69 -6.23
CA ILE A 129 -0.32 5.93 -5.50
C ILE A 129 1.18 6.20 -5.41
N ALA A 130 2.00 5.17 -5.23
CA ALA A 130 3.46 5.31 -5.24
C ALA A 130 3.97 5.84 -6.58
N LEU A 131 3.43 5.38 -7.71
CA LEU A 131 3.77 5.90 -9.04
C LEU A 131 3.38 7.38 -9.22
N LYS A 132 2.36 7.86 -8.49
CA LYS A 132 1.88 9.25 -8.55
C LYS A 132 2.61 10.22 -7.60
N ILE A 133 3.54 9.72 -6.77
CA ILE A 133 4.35 10.54 -5.84
C ILE A 133 5.59 11.14 -6.53
N GLN A 134 5.98 10.61 -7.69
CA GLN A 134 7.12 11.05 -8.50
C GLN A 134 7.01 12.53 -8.90
#